data_AF-A0A7K4SWF7-F1
#
_entry.id   AF-A0A7K4SWF7-F1
#
_cell.length_a   1.000
_cell.length_b   1.000
_cell.length_c   1.000
_cell.angle_alpha   90.00
_cell.angle_beta   90.00
_cell.angle_gamma   90.00
#
_symmetry.space_group_name_H-M   'P 1'
#
loop_
_entity.id
_entity.type
_entity.pdbx_description
1 polymer ?
#
loop_
_entity_poly.entity_id
_entity_poly.type
_entity_poly.pdbx_seq_one_letter_code
_entity_poly.pdbx_strand_id
1 'polypeptide(L)' 'GQDGSVVQFKIKRHTPLSKLMKAYCERQGLSMRQIRFRFDGQPINETDTPAQV' A
#
# COMPACT_ATOMS: atom_id res chain seq x y z
N GLY A 1 2.26 1.39 -11.12
CA GLY A 1 0.83 1.24 -11.43
C GLY A 1 0.71 1.06 -12.93
N GLN A 2 -0.20 0.20 -13.39
CA GLN A 2 -0.34 -0.18 -14.81
C GLN A 2 -0.74 0.97 -15.75
N ASP A 3 -0.96 2.18 -15.22
CA ASP A 3 -1.42 3.37 -15.94
C ASP A 3 -0.62 4.65 -15.58
N GLY A 4 0.46 4.54 -14.78
CA GLY A 4 1.24 5.70 -14.36
C GLY A 4 0.51 6.65 -13.38
N SER A 5 -0.74 6.34 -13.01
CA SER A 5 -1.53 7.08 -12.04
C SER A 5 -0.92 6.98 -10.62
N VAL A 6 -0.71 8.15 -10.00
CA VAL A 6 -0.14 8.28 -8.64
C VAL A 6 -1.27 8.54 -7.64
N VAL A 7 -1.35 7.72 -6.59
CA VAL A 7 -2.31 7.92 -5.49
C VAL A 7 -1.54 8.30 -4.22
N GLN A 8 -1.95 9.38 -3.58
CA GLN A 8 -1.36 9.85 -2.32
C GLN A 8 -2.26 9.49 -1.13
N PHE A 9 -1.64 9.01 -0.05
CA PHE A 9 -2.31 8.73 1.21
C PHE A 9 -1.60 9.45 2.36
N LYS A 10 -2.36 10.04 3.27
CA LYS A 10 -1.85 10.53 4.57
C LYS A 10 -2.21 9.51 5.65
N ILE A 11 -1.21 8.93 6.30
CA ILE A 11 -1.41 7.98 7.39
C ILE A 11 -0.47 8.30 8.56
N LYS A 12 -0.86 7.92 9.79
CA LYS A 12 0.02 8.09 10.96
C LYS A 12 1.19 7.11 10.89
N ARG A 13 2.37 7.54 11.33
CA ARG A 13 3.63 6.78 11.25
C ARG A 13 3.60 5.39 11.90
N HIS A 14 2.74 5.19 12.89
CA HIS A 14 2.60 3.93 13.64
C HIS A 14 1.34 3.13 13.27
N THR A 15 0.60 3.56 12.25
CA THR A 15 -0.56 2.81 11.77
C THR A 15 -0.09 1.74 10.79
N PRO A 16 -0.60 0.50 10.90
CA PRO A 16 -0.30 -0.56 9.95
C PRO A 16 -0.69 -0.17 8.51
N LEU A 17 0.16 -0.55 7.55
CA LEU A 17 -0.02 -0.26 6.13
C LEU A 17 -1.18 -1.04 5.51
N SER A 18 -1.70 -2.08 6.17
CA SER A 18 -2.92 -2.79 5.73
C SER A 18 -4.09 -1.87 5.39
N LYS A 19 -4.27 -0.77 6.13
CA LYS A 19 -5.34 0.20 5.87
C LYS A 19 -5.14 0.93 4.53
N LEU A 20 -3.90 1.29 4.21
CA LEU A 20 -3.55 1.91 2.94
C LEU A 20 -3.71 0.91 1.79
N MET A 21 -3.21 -0.31 1.95
CA MET A 21 -3.28 -1.36 0.92
C MET A 21 -4.74 -1.68 0.55
N LYS A 22 -5.60 -1.85 1.56
CA LYS A 22 -7.04 -2.10 1.35
C LYS A 22 -7.71 -0.93 0.64
N ALA A 23 -7.49 0.30 1.12
CA ALA A 23 -8.07 1.49 0.49
C ALA A 23 -7.61 1.68 -0.95
N TYR A 24 -6.35 1.34 -1.27
CA TYR A 24 -5.84 1.34 -2.63
C TYR A 24 -6.55 0.28 -3.49
N CYS A 25 -6.66 -0.95 -3.00
CA CYS A 25 -7.32 -2.05 -3.70
C CYS A 25 -8.79 -1.74 -3.99
N GLU A 26 -9.53 -1.20 -3.01
CA GLU A 26 -10.93 -0.78 -3.15
C GLU A 26 -11.11 0.31 -4.21
N ARG A 27 -10.27 1.36 -4.16
CA ARG A 27 -10.32 2.47 -5.14
C ARG A 27 -10.04 2.02 -6.56
N GLN A 28 -9.14 1.05 -6.71
CA GLN A 28 -8.71 0.58 -8.01
C GLN A 28 -9.52 -0.63 -8.52
N GLY A 29 -10.44 -1.16 -7.71
CA GLY A 29 -11.21 -2.37 -8.04
C GLY A 29 -10.34 -3.62 -8.16
N LEU A 30 -9.20 -3.66 -7.46
CA LEU A 30 -8.23 -4.76 -7.52
C LEU A 30 -8.34 -5.64 -6.28
N SER A 31 -8.04 -6.93 -6.42
CA SER A 31 -7.84 -7.80 -5.27
C SER A 31 -6.43 -7.60 -4.69
N MET A 32 -6.30 -7.63 -3.35
CA MET A 32 -5.00 -7.67 -2.65
C MET A 32 -4.07 -8.77 -3.18
N ARG A 33 -4.63 -9.88 -3.69
CA ARG A 33 -3.88 -11.02 -4.21
C ARG A 33 -3.29 -10.77 -5.61
N GLN A 34 -3.80 -9.77 -6.33
CA GLN A 34 -3.38 -9.42 -7.70
C GLN A 34 -2.29 -8.34 -7.72
N ILE A 35 -1.99 -7.70 -6.59
CA ILE A 35 -1.01 -6.63 -6.48
C ILE A 35 0.06 -6.95 -5.44
N ARG A 36 1.28 -6.48 -5.67
CA ARG A 36 2.39 -6.60 -4.73
C ARG A 36 2.92 -5.22 -4.37
N PHE A 37 2.72 -4.82 -3.12
CA PHE A 37 3.24 -3.57 -2.59
C PHE A 37 4.74 -3.69 -2.31
N ARG A 38 5.52 -2.70 -2.75
CA ARG A 38 6.97 -2.65 -2.53
C ARG A 38 7.41 -1.24 -2.15
N PHE A 39 8.42 -1.16 -1.31
CA PHE A 39 9.17 0.07 -1.00
C PHE A 39 10.65 -0.22 -1.23
N ASP A 40 11.33 0.62 -2.01
CA ASP A 40 12.74 0.41 -2.42
C ASP A 40 13.06 -1.02 -2.91
N GLY A 41 12.10 -1.62 -3.63
CA GLY A 41 12.21 -2.98 -4.16
C GLY A 41 11.93 -4.11 -3.17
N GLN A 42 11.87 -3.83 -1.87
CA GLN A 42 11.49 -4.79 -0.82
C GLN A 42 9.96 -4.94 -0.74
N PRO A 43 9.43 -6.15 -0.51
CA PRO A 43 8.00 -6.35 -0.29
C PRO A 43 7.55 -5.69 1.01
N ILE A 44 6.36 -5.08 0.99
CA ILE A 44 5.72 -4.52 2.19
C ILE A 44 4.61 -5.49 2.65
N ASN A 45 4.55 -5.73 3.95
CA ASN A 45 3.51 -6.52 4.61
C ASN A 45 2.42 -5.66 5.24
N GLU A 46 1.28 -6.28 5.54
CA GLU A 46 0.11 -5.63 6.14
C GLU A 46 0.36 -5.06 7.56
N THR A 47 1.30 -5.65 8.28
CA THR A 47 1.70 -5.27 9.65
C THR A 47 2.75 -4.18 9.70
N ASP A 48 3.42 -3.91 8.57
CA ASP A 48 4.47 -2.90 8.52
C ASP A 48 3.88 -1.52 8.75
N THR A 49 4.70 -0.61 9.25
CA THR A 49 4.31 0.78 9.50
C THR A 49 5.19 1.72 8.69
N PRO A 50 4.72 2.94 8.34
CA PRO A 50 5.55 3.95 7.66
C PRO A 50 6.83 4.34 8.38
N ALA A 51 6.97 4.01 9.66
CA ALA A 51 8.20 4.25 10.41
C ALA A 51 9.27 3.16 10.20
N GLN A 52 8.88 2.00 9.67
CA GLN A 52 9.73 0.81 9.52
C GLN A 52 10.06 0.48 8.08
N VAL A 53 9.29 1.03 7.13
CA VAL A 53 9.60 0.98 5.69
C VAL A 53 10.36 2.22 5.26
#